data_AF-A0A971JQQ5-F1
#
_entry.id   AF-A0A971JQQ5-F1
#
_cell.length_a   1.000
_cell.length_b   1.000
_cell.length_c   1.000
_cell.angle_alpha   90.00
_cell.angle_beta   90.00
_cell.angle_gamma   90.00
#
_symmetry.space_group_name_H-M   'P 1'
#
loop_
_entity.id
_entity.type
_entity.pdbx_description
1 polymer ?
#
loop_
_entity_poly.entity_id
_entity_poly.type
_entity_poly.pdbx_seq_one_letter_code
_entity_poly.pdbx_strand_id
1 'polypeptide(L)'
;LGEKLGLVPIMIFPAYFFNGYLAWSMAGIFCGQQKTGISRRHLIRIPLIASLLMVAWNACFDPILSTLKGYWIWKSSGIYFGVPLSNFMGWFITTYLIFQLFALILYRYDHDEPIEIDRYFWILIPVMYATQALPYLIYPLFRSQGREIYRPIALITVFVMILPTVLNFLVYFNSVHLRLRHDRQ
;
A
#
# COMPACT_ATOMS: atom_id res chain seq x y z
N LEU A 1 -4.17 15.88 -12.33
CA LEU A 1 -3.83 14.46 -12.59
C LEU A 1 -3.64 14.18 -14.10
N GLY A 2 -3.31 15.19 -14.91
CA GLY A 2 -3.10 15.03 -16.35
C GLY A 2 -4.38 14.77 -17.15
N GLU A 3 -4.20 14.24 -18.34
CA GLU A 3 -5.26 13.80 -19.25
C GLU A 3 -6.15 12.70 -18.62
N LYS A 4 -7.38 12.60 -19.11
CA LYS A 4 -8.37 11.62 -18.64
C LYS A 4 -8.76 10.69 -19.76
N LEU A 5 -8.93 9.41 -19.43
CA LEU A 5 -9.64 8.44 -20.26
C LEU A 5 -11.07 8.34 -19.74
N GLY A 6 -12.02 8.95 -20.45
CA GLY A 6 -13.38 9.17 -19.94
C GLY A 6 -13.35 10.06 -18.69
N LEU A 7 -13.78 9.51 -17.55
CA LEU A 7 -13.79 10.23 -16.27
C LEU A 7 -12.53 9.98 -15.42
N VAL A 8 -11.70 9.01 -15.80
CA VAL A 8 -10.57 8.53 -14.98
C VAL A 8 -9.25 9.18 -15.45
N PRO A 9 -8.51 9.88 -14.57
CA PRO A 9 -7.20 10.40 -14.90
C PRO A 9 -6.21 9.30 -15.28
N ILE A 10 -5.47 9.47 -16.39
CA ILE A 10 -4.53 8.47 -16.91
C ILE A 10 -3.43 8.16 -15.89
N MET A 11 -3.00 9.15 -15.11
CA MET A 11 -1.96 8.96 -14.09
C MET A 11 -2.37 8.01 -12.95
N ILE A 12 -3.66 7.70 -12.77
CA ILE A 12 -4.13 6.73 -11.78
C ILE A 12 -3.63 5.32 -12.10
N PHE A 13 -3.57 4.93 -13.38
CA PHE A 13 -3.13 3.57 -13.76
C PHE A 13 -1.70 3.24 -13.30
N PRO A 14 -0.66 4.01 -13.68
CA PRO A 14 0.70 3.73 -13.23
C PRO A 14 0.85 3.94 -11.71
N ALA A 15 0.12 4.88 -11.11
CA ALA A 15 0.16 5.09 -9.67
C ALA A 15 -0.36 3.88 -8.89
N TYR A 16 -1.48 3.28 -9.33
CA TYR A 16 -2.05 2.09 -8.70
C TYR A 16 -1.20 0.85 -8.95
N PHE A 17 -0.61 0.71 -10.14
CA PHE A 17 0.31 -0.39 -10.42
C PHE A 17 1.54 -0.34 -9.50
N PHE A 18 2.18 0.83 -9.41
CA PHE A 18 3.34 1.04 -8.57
C PHE A 18 3.02 0.84 -7.08
N ASN A 19 1.95 1.46 -6.57
CA ASN A 19 1.54 1.28 -5.18
C ASN A 19 1.08 -0.17 -4.90
N GLY A 20 0.44 -0.82 -5.86
CA GLY A 20 0.04 -2.22 -5.76
C GLY A 20 1.25 -3.15 -5.64
N TYR A 21 2.30 -2.91 -6.42
CA TYR A 21 3.57 -3.63 -6.30
C TYR A 21 4.22 -3.45 -4.92
N LEU A 22 4.26 -2.21 -4.42
CA LEU A 22 4.78 -1.93 -3.08
C LEU A 22 3.95 -2.60 -1.99
N ALA A 23 2.63 -2.54 -2.08
CA ALA A 23 1.71 -3.16 -1.13
C ALA A 23 1.86 -4.69 -1.11
N TRP A 24 1.95 -5.33 -2.28
CA TRP A 24 2.21 -6.76 -2.40
C TRP A 24 3.57 -7.14 -1.79
N SER A 25 4.62 -6.39 -2.11
CA SER A 25 5.98 -6.66 -1.62
C SER A 25 6.09 -6.47 -0.11
N MET A 26 5.48 -5.41 0.44
CA MET A 26 5.34 -5.18 1.88
C MET A 26 4.63 -6.35 2.57
N ALA A 27 3.51 -6.82 2.01
CA ALA A 27 2.77 -7.97 2.52
C ALA A 27 3.63 -9.26 2.49
N GLY A 28 4.42 -9.45 1.44
CA GLY A 28 5.42 -10.52 1.34
C GLY A 28 6.43 -10.48 2.48
N ILE A 29 7.04 -9.30 2.74
CA ILE A 29 7.98 -9.11 3.86
C ILE A 29 7.32 -9.42 5.21
N PHE A 30 6.10 -8.92 5.45
CA PHE A 30 5.36 -9.22 6.69
C PHE A 30 5.14 -10.71 6.90
N CYS A 31 4.92 -11.46 5.82
CA CYS A 31 4.71 -12.90 5.86
C CYS A 31 6.01 -13.72 5.83
N GLY A 32 7.18 -13.07 5.68
CA GLY A 32 8.46 -13.75 5.46
C GLY A 32 8.52 -14.48 4.10
N GLN A 33 7.71 -14.05 3.12
CA GLN A 33 7.63 -14.61 1.78
C GLN A 33 8.48 -13.75 0.82
N GLN A 34 9.74 -14.13 0.64
CA GLN A 34 10.74 -13.45 -0.21
C GLN A 34 11.25 -14.42 -1.27
N LYS A 35 10.31 -14.98 -2.02
CA LYS A 35 10.50 -16.10 -2.93
C LYS A 35 9.73 -15.86 -4.23
N THR A 36 10.08 -16.58 -5.28
CA THR A 36 9.47 -16.45 -6.62
C THR A 36 8.00 -16.84 -6.62
N GLY A 37 7.64 -17.91 -5.92
CA GLY A 37 6.26 -18.38 -5.77
C GLY A 37 5.53 -17.88 -4.51
N ILE A 38 4.42 -18.54 -4.20
CA ILE A 38 3.65 -18.31 -2.98
C ILE A 38 3.27 -19.63 -2.31
N SER A 39 3.47 -19.72 -0.99
CA SER A 39 3.06 -20.91 -0.24
C SER A 39 1.55 -20.93 0.06
N ARG A 40 0.98 -22.12 0.30
CA ARG A 40 -0.46 -22.30 0.58
C ARG A 40 -0.95 -21.46 1.77
N ARG A 41 -0.12 -21.28 2.80
CA ARG A 41 -0.44 -20.43 3.98
C ARG A 41 -0.51 -18.93 3.66
N HIS A 42 0.09 -18.50 2.55
CA HIS A 42 0.17 -17.11 2.13
C HIS A 42 -0.84 -16.73 1.05
N LEU A 43 -1.50 -17.72 0.43
CA LEU A 43 -2.53 -17.55 -0.61
C LEU A 43 -3.62 -16.54 -0.26
N ILE A 44 -3.99 -16.42 1.01
CA ILE A 44 -5.00 -15.46 1.49
C ILE A 44 -4.34 -14.32 2.27
N ARG A 45 -3.31 -14.60 3.06
CA ARG A 45 -2.67 -13.61 3.95
C ARG A 45 -2.02 -12.47 3.18
N ILE A 46 -1.28 -12.78 2.11
CA ILE A 46 -0.60 -11.75 1.32
C ILE A 46 -1.61 -10.84 0.61
N PRO A 47 -2.59 -11.38 -0.16
CA PRO A 47 -3.64 -10.53 -0.75
C PRO A 47 -4.39 -9.68 0.26
N LEU A 48 -4.74 -10.23 1.42
CA LEU A 48 -5.44 -9.51 2.48
C LEU A 48 -4.63 -8.32 2.99
N ILE A 49 -3.37 -8.54 3.38
CA ILE A 49 -2.49 -7.47 3.89
C ILE A 49 -2.21 -6.44 2.80
N ALA A 50 -1.92 -6.87 1.57
CA ALA A 50 -1.67 -5.97 0.45
C ALA A 50 -2.88 -5.06 0.15
N SER A 51 -4.09 -5.61 0.22
CA SER A 51 -5.32 -4.84 0.00
C SER A 51 -5.57 -3.81 1.11
N LEU A 52 -5.26 -4.16 2.37
CA LEU A 52 -5.32 -3.22 3.48
C LEU A 52 -4.30 -2.08 3.31
N LEU A 53 -3.10 -2.36 2.83
CA LEU A 53 -2.09 -1.33 2.52
C LEU A 53 -2.55 -0.43 1.37
N MET A 54 -3.19 -0.99 0.34
CA MET A 54 -3.81 -0.18 -0.72
C MET A 54 -4.89 0.75 -0.16
N VAL A 55 -5.76 0.25 0.72
CA VAL A 55 -6.80 1.07 1.36
C VAL A 55 -6.19 2.13 2.28
N ALA A 56 -5.10 1.81 2.99
CA ALA A 56 -4.37 2.78 3.80
C ALA A 56 -3.85 3.94 2.95
N TRP A 57 -3.30 3.66 1.77
CA TRP A 57 -2.92 4.71 0.83
C TRP A 57 -4.13 5.53 0.37
N ASN A 58 -5.22 4.89 -0.07
CA ASN A 58 -6.48 5.55 -0.47
C ASN A 58 -7.04 6.46 0.62
N ALA A 59 -7.03 6.01 1.88
CA ALA A 59 -7.50 6.78 3.03
C ALA A 59 -6.73 8.09 3.24
N CYS A 60 -5.48 8.18 2.78
CA CYS A 60 -4.67 9.39 2.90
C CYS A 60 -4.96 10.39 1.77
N PHE A 61 -5.16 9.91 0.54
CA PHE A 61 -5.24 10.80 -0.62
C PHE A 61 -6.66 11.11 -1.08
N ASP A 62 -7.63 10.23 -0.80
CA ASP A 62 -8.99 10.40 -1.26
C ASP A 62 -9.72 11.63 -0.69
N PRO A 63 -9.59 11.94 0.61
CA PRO A 63 -10.11 13.18 1.18
C PRO A 63 -9.60 14.44 0.50
N ILE A 64 -8.32 14.46 0.14
CA ILE A 64 -7.69 15.61 -0.51
C ILE A 64 -8.23 15.76 -1.93
N LEU A 65 -8.26 14.65 -2.69
CA LEU A 65 -8.71 14.69 -4.08
C LEU A 65 -10.22 14.91 -4.21
N SER A 66 -11.02 14.40 -3.27
CA SER A 66 -12.45 14.69 -3.15
C SER A 66 -12.69 16.15 -2.82
N THR A 67 -12.30 16.53 -1.61
CA THR A 67 -12.93 17.67 -0.93
C THR A 67 -12.14 18.95 -1.12
N LEU A 68 -10.82 18.85 -1.27
CA LEU A 68 -9.97 20.02 -1.53
C LEU A 68 -9.73 20.26 -3.02
N LYS A 69 -9.88 19.23 -3.86
CA LYS A 69 -9.57 19.32 -5.29
C LYS A 69 -10.74 19.04 -6.22
N GLY A 70 -11.85 18.47 -5.73
CA GLY A 70 -13.05 18.23 -6.53
C GLY A 70 -12.85 17.23 -7.67
N TYR A 71 -11.86 16.34 -7.60
CA TYR A 71 -11.60 15.36 -8.67
C TYR A 71 -12.69 14.30 -8.76
N TRP A 72 -13.31 13.98 -7.63
CA TRP A 72 -14.47 13.11 -7.54
C TRP A 72 -15.43 13.69 -6.52
N ILE A 73 -16.70 13.69 -6.88
CA ILE A 73 -17.78 14.28 -6.10
C ILE A 73 -18.90 13.25 -6.05
N TRP A 74 -19.27 12.84 -4.84
CA TRP A 74 -20.39 11.93 -4.63
C TRP A 74 -21.69 12.69 -4.42
N LYS A 75 -22.80 12.10 -4.85
CA LYS A 75 -24.15 12.67 -4.66
C LYS A 75 -24.48 12.85 -3.17
N SER A 76 -24.07 11.89 -2.34
CA SER A 76 -24.13 12.00 -0.88
C SER A 76 -22.70 12.10 -0.37
N SER A 77 -22.40 13.19 0.33
CA SER A 77 -21.13 13.38 1.01
C SER A 77 -20.92 12.25 2.03
N GLY A 78 -19.74 11.67 2.06
CA GLY A 78 -19.40 10.62 3.01
C GLY A 78 -18.82 11.14 4.32
N ILE A 79 -18.91 10.33 5.36
CA ILE A 79 -18.47 10.69 6.71
C ILE A 79 -16.96 10.87 6.85
N TYR A 80 -16.17 10.26 5.95
CA TYR A 80 -14.71 10.35 5.98
C TYR A 80 -14.24 11.49 5.08
N PHE A 81 -14.33 12.72 5.61
CA PHE A 81 -13.92 13.94 4.91
C PHE A 81 -14.56 14.11 3.53
N GLY A 82 -15.83 13.72 3.37
CA GLY A 82 -16.57 13.77 2.11
C GLY A 82 -16.54 12.48 1.29
N VAL A 83 -15.69 11.51 1.66
CA VAL A 83 -15.57 10.21 0.99
C VAL A 83 -16.48 9.17 1.66
N PRO A 84 -17.38 8.49 0.93
CA PRO A 84 -18.21 7.42 1.48
C PRO A 84 -17.38 6.19 1.90
N LEU A 85 -17.74 5.53 3.01
CA LEU A 85 -17.04 4.31 3.43
C LEU A 85 -17.12 3.17 2.39
N SER A 86 -18.18 3.14 1.60
CA SER A 86 -18.34 2.19 0.50
C SER A 86 -17.24 2.32 -0.56
N ASN A 87 -16.64 3.50 -0.74
CA ASN A 87 -15.50 3.70 -1.64
C ASN A 87 -14.30 2.87 -1.19
N PHE A 88 -13.93 2.96 0.10
CA PHE A 88 -12.81 2.19 0.66
C PHE A 88 -13.09 0.68 0.65
N MET A 89 -14.33 0.27 0.92
CA MET A 89 -14.74 -1.13 0.78
C MET A 89 -14.62 -1.61 -0.69
N GLY A 90 -15.04 -0.78 -1.64
CA GLY A 90 -14.89 -1.06 -3.06
C GLY A 90 -13.42 -1.23 -3.48
N TRP A 91 -12.54 -0.32 -3.03
CA TRP A 91 -11.11 -0.44 -3.28
C TRP A 91 -10.46 -1.64 -2.60
N PHE A 92 -10.89 -1.97 -1.37
CA PHE A 92 -10.46 -3.18 -0.70
C PHE A 92 -10.82 -4.44 -1.49
N ILE A 93 -12.10 -4.60 -1.88
CA ILE A 93 -12.56 -5.77 -2.64
C ILE A 93 -11.86 -5.83 -4.00
N THR A 94 -11.72 -4.70 -4.69
CA THR A 94 -11.10 -4.64 -6.02
C THR A 94 -9.64 -5.08 -5.95
N THR A 95 -8.86 -4.48 -5.05
CA THR A 95 -7.44 -4.84 -4.89
C THR A 95 -7.27 -6.26 -4.37
N TYR A 96 -8.15 -6.71 -3.47
CA TYR A 96 -8.16 -8.09 -2.98
C TYR A 96 -8.38 -9.09 -4.10
N LEU A 97 -9.37 -8.89 -4.97
CA LEU A 97 -9.63 -9.81 -6.07
C LEU A 97 -8.45 -9.87 -7.05
N ILE A 98 -7.83 -8.73 -7.34
CA ILE A 98 -6.64 -8.66 -8.22
C ILE A 98 -5.47 -9.42 -7.57
N PHE A 99 -5.15 -9.12 -6.31
CA PHE A 99 -4.06 -9.78 -5.60
C PHE A 99 -4.34 -11.26 -5.36
N GLN A 100 -5.59 -11.65 -5.12
CA GLN A 100 -5.99 -13.04 -4.95
C GLN A 100 -5.84 -13.82 -6.25
N LEU A 101 -6.25 -13.23 -7.38
CA LEU A 101 -6.01 -13.83 -8.70
C LEU A 101 -4.51 -14.00 -8.95
N PHE A 102 -3.71 -12.96 -8.67
CA PHE A 102 -2.27 -13.03 -8.83
C PHE A 102 -1.64 -14.10 -7.93
N ALA A 103 -2.06 -14.21 -6.66
CA ALA A 103 -1.66 -15.27 -5.74
C ALA A 103 -1.96 -16.67 -6.28
N LEU A 104 -3.15 -16.87 -6.87
CA LEU A 104 -3.54 -18.15 -7.47
C LEU A 104 -2.70 -18.50 -8.70
N ILE A 105 -2.36 -17.50 -9.52
CA ILE A 105 -1.46 -17.67 -10.67
C ILE A 105 -0.07 -18.10 -10.20
N LEU A 106 0.53 -17.36 -9.25
CA LEU A 106 1.85 -17.71 -8.68
C LEU A 106 1.84 -19.10 -8.05
N TYR A 107 0.79 -19.46 -7.32
CA TYR A 107 0.68 -20.79 -6.72
C TYR A 107 0.59 -21.92 -7.74
N ARG A 108 0.04 -21.64 -8.92
CA ARG A 108 -0.16 -22.63 -9.98
C ARG A 108 1.06 -22.80 -10.88
N TYR A 109 1.81 -21.72 -11.11
CA TYR A 109 2.82 -21.65 -12.17
C TYR A 109 4.25 -21.35 -11.70
N ASP A 110 4.44 -20.80 -10.50
CA ASP A 110 5.78 -20.56 -9.95
C ASP A 110 6.16 -21.58 -8.90
N HIS A 111 7.44 -21.96 -8.91
CA HIS A 111 8.05 -22.72 -7.83
C HIS A 111 8.39 -21.78 -6.67
N ASP A 112 8.19 -22.20 -5.42
CA ASP A 112 8.47 -21.38 -4.23
C ASP A 112 9.97 -21.35 -3.89
N GLU A 113 10.77 -20.85 -4.83
CA GLU A 113 12.23 -20.83 -4.77
C GLU A 113 12.76 -19.53 -4.14
N PRO A 114 13.88 -19.60 -3.38
CA PRO A 114 14.54 -18.42 -2.86
C PRO A 114 14.94 -17.45 -3.97
N ILE A 115 14.65 -16.18 -3.78
CA ILE A 115 15.15 -15.12 -4.67
C ILE A 115 16.50 -14.64 -4.14
N GLU A 116 17.56 -14.81 -4.92
CA GLU A 116 18.87 -14.22 -4.64
C GLU A 116 18.91 -12.76 -5.08
N ILE A 117 18.43 -11.87 -4.22
CA ILE A 117 18.51 -10.42 -4.41
C ILE A 117 19.14 -9.78 -3.19
N ASP A 118 19.90 -8.71 -3.43
CA ASP A 118 20.56 -7.91 -2.40
C ASP A 118 19.57 -7.39 -1.34
N ARG A 119 20.01 -7.36 -0.07
CA ARG A 119 19.29 -6.77 1.06
C ARG A 119 18.79 -5.35 0.80
N TYR A 120 19.49 -4.56 -0.03
CA TYR A 120 19.10 -3.19 -0.34
C TYR A 120 17.77 -3.12 -1.09
N PHE A 121 17.47 -4.10 -1.95
CA PHE A 121 16.18 -4.18 -2.63
C PHE A 121 15.02 -4.30 -1.63
N TRP A 122 15.14 -5.23 -0.67
CA TRP A 122 14.10 -5.46 0.34
C TRP A 122 13.95 -4.27 1.29
N ILE A 123 15.02 -3.54 1.56
CA ILE A 123 14.99 -2.27 2.33
C ILE A 123 14.31 -1.16 1.52
N LEU A 124 14.52 -1.12 0.21
CA LEU A 124 13.98 -0.06 -0.64
C LEU A 124 12.44 -0.10 -0.73
N ILE A 125 11.84 -1.29 -0.69
CA ILE A 125 10.38 -1.46 -0.71
C ILE A 125 9.65 -0.62 0.38
N PRO A 126 9.93 -0.80 1.68
CA PRO A 126 9.31 0.02 2.73
C PRO A 126 9.70 1.50 2.62
N VAL A 127 10.93 1.85 2.20
CA VAL A 127 11.30 3.27 1.94
C VAL A 127 10.40 3.90 0.87
N MET A 128 10.21 3.21 -0.26
CA MET A 128 9.39 3.70 -1.36
C MET A 128 7.92 3.83 -0.92
N TYR A 129 7.41 2.87 -0.15
CA TYR A 129 6.06 2.95 0.40
C TYR A 129 5.89 4.13 1.37
N ALA A 130 6.84 4.37 2.28
CA ALA A 130 6.82 5.56 3.14
C ALA A 130 7.00 6.87 2.36
N THR A 131 7.69 6.85 1.22
CA THR A 131 7.81 8.04 0.37
C THR A 131 6.44 8.45 -0.19
N GLN A 132 5.53 7.50 -0.42
CA GLN A 132 4.15 7.81 -0.82
C GLN A 132 3.36 8.52 0.29
N ALA A 133 3.74 8.34 1.55
CA ALA A 133 3.14 9.04 2.69
C ALA A 133 3.61 10.50 2.82
N LEU A 134 4.79 10.81 2.28
CA LEU A 134 5.48 12.08 2.49
C LEU A 134 4.65 13.32 2.09
N PRO A 135 3.95 13.37 0.94
CA PRO A 135 3.15 14.53 0.58
C PRO A 135 2.11 14.88 1.65
N TYR A 136 1.46 13.86 2.25
CA TYR A 136 0.40 14.05 3.23
C TYR A 136 0.93 14.54 4.59
N LEU A 137 2.18 14.20 4.92
CA LEU A 137 2.86 14.73 6.11
C LEU A 137 3.35 16.17 5.91
N ILE A 138 3.73 16.52 4.68
CA ILE A 138 4.25 17.84 4.32
C ILE A 138 3.12 18.87 4.15
N TYR A 139 2.01 18.49 3.53
CA TYR A 139 0.91 19.42 3.24
C TYR A 139 0.44 20.30 4.41
N PRO A 140 0.20 19.81 5.64
CA PRO A 140 -0.24 20.67 6.74
C PRO A 140 0.79 21.74 7.15
N LEU A 141 2.07 21.59 6.80
CA LEU A 141 3.13 22.55 7.11
C LEU A 141 3.16 23.73 6.13
N PHE A 142 2.79 23.49 4.87
CA PHE A 142 2.92 24.47 3.79
C PHE A 142 1.57 25.00 3.25
N ARG A 143 0.45 24.34 3.56
CA ARG A 143 -0.88 24.75 3.08
C ARG A 143 -1.64 25.51 4.17
N SER A 144 -1.97 26.77 3.88
CA SER A 144 -2.78 27.63 4.75
C SER A 144 -4.28 27.35 4.65
N GLN A 145 -4.76 26.95 3.46
CA GLN A 145 -6.15 26.54 3.19
C GLN A 145 -6.30 25.01 3.26
N GLY A 146 -7.47 24.53 3.70
CA GLY A 146 -7.76 23.09 3.80
C GLY A 146 -7.14 22.39 5.02
N ARG A 147 -6.74 23.16 6.05
CA ARG A 147 -6.01 22.63 7.24
C ARG A 147 -6.85 21.67 8.07
N GLU A 148 -8.16 21.84 8.05
CA GLU A 148 -9.16 20.97 8.66
C GLU A 148 -9.17 19.56 8.05
N ILE A 149 -8.65 19.40 6.83
CA ILE A 149 -8.46 18.09 6.20
C ILE A 149 -6.98 17.66 6.28
N TYR A 150 -6.03 18.54 5.93
CA TYR A 150 -4.62 18.14 5.91
C TYR A 150 -4.07 17.70 7.27
N ARG A 151 -4.47 18.33 8.38
CA ARG A 151 -3.95 17.97 9.72
C ARG A 151 -4.43 16.60 10.19
N PRO A 152 -5.74 16.28 10.17
CA PRO A 152 -6.18 14.92 10.48
C PRO A 152 -5.59 13.87 9.53
N ILE A 153 -5.49 14.16 8.24
CA ILE A 153 -4.92 13.24 7.26
C ILE A 153 -3.44 12.97 7.53
N ALA A 154 -2.66 13.97 7.91
CA ALA A 154 -1.27 13.74 8.30
C ALA A 154 -1.17 12.79 9.51
N LEU A 155 -2.01 12.99 10.53
CA LEU A 155 -2.06 12.09 11.69
C LEU A 155 -2.47 10.67 11.28
N ILE A 156 -3.50 10.52 10.47
CA ILE A 156 -3.94 9.22 9.95
C ILE A 156 -2.81 8.56 9.17
N THR A 157 -2.13 9.29 8.30
CA THR A 157 -1.00 8.82 7.49
C THR A 157 0.12 8.22 8.36
N VAL A 158 0.40 8.82 9.52
CA VAL A 158 1.37 8.26 10.47
C VAL A 158 0.96 6.85 10.90
N PHE A 159 -0.30 6.65 11.24
CA PHE A 159 -0.77 5.35 11.73
C PHE A 159 -0.98 4.32 10.61
N VAL A 160 -1.48 4.73 9.43
CA VAL A 160 -1.87 3.78 8.39
C VAL A 160 -0.77 3.51 7.36
N MET A 161 0.22 4.39 7.22
CA MET A 161 1.34 4.19 6.28
C MET A 161 2.70 4.12 6.97
N ILE A 162 3.02 5.07 7.87
CA ILE A 162 4.34 5.11 8.50
C ILE A 162 4.52 3.96 9.49
N LEU A 163 3.55 3.72 10.37
CA LEU A 163 3.64 2.63 11.34
C LEU A 163 3.80 1.26 10.67
N PRO A 164 2.98 0.86 9.67
CA PRO A 164 3.23 -0.37 8.92
C PRO A 164 4.61 -0.41 8.25
N THR A 165 5.12 0.72 7.76
CA THR A 165 6.48 0.78 7.22
C THR A 165 7.53 0.42 8.25
N VAL A 166 7.47 1.03 9.44
CA VAL A 166 8.40 0.75 10.54
C VAL A 166 8.29 -0.71 10.96
N LEU A 167 7.08 -1.23 11.12
CA LEU A 167 6.88 -2.64 11.45
C LEU A 167 7.45 -3.57 10.38
N ASN A 168 7.31 -3.22 9.10
CA ASN A 168 7.84 -4.00 7.99
C ASN A 168 9.37 -4.07 8.03
N PHE A 169 10.04 -2.94 8.33
CA PHE A 169 11.47 -2.90 8.58
C PHE A 169 11.90 -3.82 9.72
N LEU A 170 11.22 -3.73 10.87
CA LEU A 170 11.54 -4.54 12.04
C LEU A 170 11.40 -6.04 11.74
N VAL A 171 10.33 -6.43 11.04
CA VAL A 171 10.11 -7.82 10.61
C VAL A 171 11.22 -8.28 9.67
N TYR A 172 11.60 -7.45 8.69
CA TYR A 172 12.66 -7.78 7.75
C TYR A 172 13.99 -8.01 8.47
N PHE A 173 14.45 -7.07 9.29
CA PHE A 173 15.74 -7.20 9.97
C PHE A 173 15.78 -8.37 10.96
N ASN A 174 14.68 -8.63 11.66
CA ASN A 174 14.57 -9.81 12.52
C ASN A 174 14.72 -11.11 11.71
N SER A 175 14.09 -11.18 10.52
CA SER A 175 14.18 -12.37 9.65
C SER A 175 15.59 -12.61 9.07
N VAL A 176 16.34 -11.55 8.80
CA VAL A 176 17.73 -11.63 8.32
C VAL A 176 18.64 -12.10 9.45
N HIS A 177 18.48 -11.55 10.65
CA HIS A 177 19.25 -11.93 11.83
C HIS A 177 19.09 -13.41 12.20
N LEU A 178 17.87 -13.94 12.09
CA LEU A 178 17.59 -15.36 12.35
C LEU A 178 18.25 -16.29 11.33
N ARG A 179 18.26 -15.94 10.04
CA ARG A 179 18.94 -16.73 9.00
C ARG A 179 20.45 -16.82 9.22
N LEU A 180 21.09 -15.69 9.52
CA LEU A 180 22.53 -15.63 9.82
C LEU A 180 22.95 -16.40 11.09
N ARG A 181 22.02 -16.73 11.98
CA ARG A 181 22.28 -17.58 13.15
C ARG A 181 22.22 -19.06 12.80
N HIS A 182 21.29 -19.45 11.93
CA HIS A 182 21.18 -20.84 11.47
C HIS A 182 22.36 -21.26 10.59
N ASP A 183 22.87 -20.36 9.74
CA ASP A 183 24.04 -20.67 8.88
C ASP A 183 25.37 -20.78 9.65
N ARG A 184 25.37 -20.42 10.95
CA ARG A 184 26.56 -20.47 11.83
C ARG A 184 26.61 -21.69 12.76
N GLN A 185 25.59 -22.55 12.74
CA GLN A 185 25.52 -23.80 13.51
C GLN A 185 25.69 -25.00 12.59
#